data_AF-A0A968MUA3-F1
#
_entry.id   AF-A0A968MUA3-F1
#
_cell.length_a   1.000
_cell.length_b   1.000
_cell.length_c   1.000
_cell.angle_alpha   90.00
_cell.angle_beta   90.00
_cell.angle_gamma   90.00
#
_symmetry.space_group_name_H-M   'P 1'
#
loop_
_entity.id
_entity.type
_entity.pdbx_description
1 polymer ?
#
loop_
_entity_poly.entity_id
_entity_poly.type
_entity_poly.pdbx_seq_one_letter_code
_entity_poly.pdbx_strand_id
1 'polypeptide(L)'
;MTRNTKYYVRAYATNSEGTDFGDTLSFRTLAELPTLSTNSVTAIEHNSAQSGGNITDDGGAAITERGVCWGTASGPTITGSKTSDGTGTGSFTSNLTGLLPFTTYYARAFATNSVGTVYGDEVVFTTVNETGTFDDTRDNITYATVKLGDEWWISENLNFFVNGSGDYYDDDSTQYAADYGRLYTWEAALDTAPSSNTVPSGTQGVCPTGWHIPGQAEW
;
A
#
# COMPACT_ATOMS: atom_id res chain seq x y z
N MET A 1 -38.17 -1.71 18.18
CA MET A 1 -37.67 -2.46 19.35
C MET A 1 -36.15 -2.39 19.30
N THR A 2 -35.49 -2.11 20.42
CA THR A 2 -34.03 -2.14 20.59
C THR A 2 -33.49 -3.53 20.26
N ARG A 3 -32.39 -3.60 19.51
CA ARG A 3 -31.75 -4.86 19.08
C ARG A 3 -31.20 -5.61 20.28
N ASN A 4 -31.05 -6.93 20.13
CA ASN A 4 -30.54 -7.82 21.17
C ASN A 4 -31.09 -7.57 22.59
N THR A 5 -32.38 -7.21 22.70
CA THR A 5 -33.02 -6.82 23.97
C THR A 5 -34.18 -7.75 24.28
N LYS A 6 -34.31 -8.15 25.55
CA LYS A 6 -35.43 -8.97 26.02
C LYS A 6 -36.64 -8.06 26.26
N TYR A 7 -37.75 -8.38 25.60
CA TYR A 7 -39.04 -7.72 25.76
C TYR A 7 -40.01 -8.62 26.49
N TYR A 8 -40.91 -7.99 27.25
CA TYR A 8 -42.03 -8.64 27.90
C TYR A 8 -43.31 -8.12 27.26
N VAL A 9 -44.25 -9.02 26.97
CA VAL A 9 -45.53 -8.70 26.34
C VAL A 9 -46.66 -9.38 27.11
N ARG A 10 -47.77 -8.65 27.27
CA ARG A 10 -49.00 -9.14 27.89
C ARG A 10 -50.17 -8.75 27.00
N ALA A 11 -51.08 -9.68 26.77
CA ALA A 11 -52.39 -9.34 26.22
C ALA A 11 -53.23 -8.70 27.33
N TYR A 12 -54.14 -7.79 26.98
CA TYR A 12 -55.11 -7.24 27.92
C TYR A 12 -56.49 -7.15 27.25
N ALA A 13 -57.54 -7.21 28.06
CA ALA A 13 -58.91 -7.02 27.62
C ALA A 13 -59.61 -6.05 28.56
N THR A 14 -60.39 -5.12 28.01
CA THR A 14 -61.13 -4.10 28.78
C THR A 14 -62.62 -4.22 28.51
N ASN A 15 -63.43 -4.21 29.56
CA ASN A 15 -64.88 -4.13 29.50
C ASN A 15 -65.39 -2.96 30.38
N SER A 16 -66.71 -2.86 30.56
CA SER A 16 -67.31 -1.82 31.42
C SER A 16 -66.86 -1.87 32.88
N GLU A 17 -66.39 -3.03 33.34
CA GLU A 17 -66.01 -3.29 34.73
C GLU A 17 -64.51 -3.10 35.00
N GLY A 18 -63.68 -3.01 33.96
CA GLY A 18 -62.24 -2.78 34.11
C GLY A 18 -61.39 -3.42 33.03
N THR A 19 -60.08 -3.48 33.28
CA THR A 19 -59.08 -4.13 32.42
C THR A 19 -58.48 -5.32 33.14
N ASP A 20 -58.45 -6.46 32.47
CA ASP A 20 -57.74 -7.65 32.92
C ASP A 20 -56.54 -7.94 32.00
N PHE A 21 -55.50 -8.56 32.54
CA PHE A 21 -54.25 -8.84 31.84
C PHE A 21 -53.99 -10.35 31.77
N GLY A 22 -53.64 -10.83 30.58
CA GLY A 22 -53.19 -12.20 30.40
C GLY A 22 -51.78 -12.47 30.94
N ASP A 23 -51.30 -13.67 30.66
CA ASP A 23 -49.97 -14.13 31.03
C ASP A 23 -48.86 -13.26 30.41
N THR A 24 -47.77 -13.08 31.16
CA THR A 24 -46.57 -12.41 30.64
C THR A 24 -45.74 -13.37 29.81
N LEU A 25 -45.61 -13.06 28.52
CA LEU A 25 -44.66 -13.72 27.63
C LEU A 25 -43.41 -12.86 27.47
N SER A 26 -42.30 -13.47 27.04
CA SER A 26 -41.09 -12.73 26.70
C SER A 26 -40.43 -13.26 25.44
N PHE A 27 -39.78 -12.37 24.70
CA PHE A 27 -38.96 -12.69 23.53
C PHE A 27 -37.71 -11.80 23.51
N ARG A 28 -36.70 -12.16 22.73
CA ARG A 28 -35.49 -11.35 22.52
C ARG A 28 -35.37 -11.02 21.04
N THR A 29 -35.19 -9.75 20.71
CA THR A 29 -34.87 -9.33 19.34
C THR A 29 -33.48 -9.81 18.94
N LEU A 30 -33.22 -10.01 17.65
CA LEU A 30 -31.91 -10.44 17.17
C LEU A 30 -30.87 -9.31 17.20
N ALA A 31 -29.61 -9.68 17.15
CA ALA A 31 -28.52 -8.78 16.76
C ALA A 31 -28.37 -8.80 15.24
N GLU A 32 -27.76 -7.76 14.69
CA GLU A 32 -27.46 -7.57 13.27
C GLU A 32 -25.95 -7.45 13.05
N LEU A 33 -25.53 -7.42 11.78
CA LEU A 33 -24.15 -7.06 11.46
C LEU A 33 -23.85 -5.60 11.83
N PRO A 34 -22.58 -5.25 12.13
CA PRO A 34 -22.20 -3.87 12.35
C PRO A 34 -22.41 -2.98 11.12
N THR A 35 -22.50 -1.66 11.31
CA THR A 35 -22.41 -0.67 10.24
C THR A 35 -21.03 -0.03 10.24
N LEU A 36 -20.34 -0.08 9.10
CA LEU A 36 -18.94 0.29 8.95
C LEU A 36 -18.72 1.03 7.62
N SER A 37 -17.79 1.99 7.63
CA SER A 37 -17.24 2.65 6.43
C SER A 37 -15.72 2.49 6.39
N THR A 38 -15.15 2.39 5.20
CA THR A 38 -13.69 2.39 4.97
C THR A 38 -13.21 3.81 4.70
N ASN A 39 -12.12 4.22 5.34
CA ASN A 39 -11.49 5.51 5.08
C ASN A 39 -10.56 5.43 3.86
N SER A 40 -10.38 6.55 3.15
CA SER A 40 -9.39 6.67 2.07
C SER A 40 -7.98 6.31 2.56
N VAL A 41 -7.16 5.79 1.64
CA VAL A 41 -5.76 5.46 1.92
C VAL A 41 -4.91 6.72 1.90
N THR A 42 -3.98 6.84 2.85
CA THR A 42 -3.02 7.94 3.02
C THR A 42 -1.64 7.38 3.35
N ALA A 43 -0.63 8.26 3.47
CA ALA A 43 0.75 7.88 3.83
C ALA A 43 1.28 6.68 3.03
N ILE A 44 1.05 6.69 1.71
CA ILE A 44 1.43 5.60 0.82
C ILE A 44 2.94 5.64 0.58
N GLU A 45 3.64 4.65 1.11
CA GLU A 45 5.07 4.42 0.93
C GLU A 45 5.30 3.20 0.02
N HIS A 46 6.56 2.82 -0.20
CA HIS A 46 6.88 1.67 -1.06
C HIS A 46 6.50 0.34 -0.42
N ASN A 47 6.51 0.25 0.91
CA ASN A 47 6.22 -0.98 1.67
C ASN A 47 5.10 -0.83 2.71
N SER A 48 4.51 0.36 2.81
CA SER A 48 3.51 0.67 3.82
C SER A 48 2.44 1.65 3.31
N ALA A 49 1.29 1.67 3.98
CA ALA A 49 0.25 2.67 3.78
C ALA A 49 -0.62 2.80 5.04
N GLN A 50 -1.39 3.88 5.15
CA GLN A 50 -2.38 4.05 6.21
C GLN A 50 -3.80 4.08 5.66
N SER A 51 -4.74 3.46 6.38
CA SER A 51 -6.18 3.56 6.13
C SER A 51 -6.89 3.44 7.48
N GLY A 52 -8.13 2.96 7.47
CA GLY A 52 -8.92 2.72 8.66
C GLY A 52 -10.39 2.62 8.34
N GLY A 53 -11.20 2.83 9.35
CA GLY A 53 -12.65 2.86 9.17
C GLY A 53 -13.36 3.50 10.35
N ASN A 54 -14.67 3.62 10.21
CA ASN A 54 -15.53 4.12 11.26
C ASN A 54 -16.75 3.21 11.43
N ILE A 55 -16.88 2.62 12.61
CA ILE A 55 -18.01 1.77 12.99
C ILE A 55 -19.04 2.67 13.70
N THR A 56 -20.17 2.93 13.03
CA THR A 56 -21.22 3.81 13.57
C THR A 56 -22.28 3.07 14.38
N ASP A 57 -22.38 1.75 14.21
CA ASP A 57 -23.36 0.90 14.88
C ASP A 57 -22.77 -0.52 15.03
N ASP A 58 -22.89 -1.12 16.21
CA ASP A 58 -22.39 -2.48 16.49
C ASP A 58 -23.40 -3.58 16.15
N GLY A 59 -24.60 -3.22 15.70
CA GLY A 59 -25.65 -4.19 15.41
C GLY A 59 -26.35 -4.74 16.65
N GLY A 60 -26.13 -4.16 17.83
CA GLY A 60 -26.63 -4.66 19.11
C GLY A 60 -25.82 -5.84 19.69
N ALA A 61 -24.64 -6.12 19.14
CA ALA A 61 -23.68 -7.08 19.70
C ALA A 61 -22.28 -6.48 19.68
N ALA A 62 -21.51 -6.69 20.75
CA ALA A 62 -20.18 -6.10 20.88
C ALA A 62 -19.27 -6.47 19.72
N ILE A 63 -18.53 -5.48 19.20
CA ILE A 63 -17.46 -5.68 18.21
C ILE A 63 -16.33 -6.45 18.89
N THR A 64 -15.98 -7.62 18.34
CA THR A 64 -14.92 -8.51 18.84
C THR A 64 -13.60 -8.35 18.09
N GLU A 65 -13.63 -7.81 16.87
CA GLU A 65 -12.43 -7.50 16.09
C GLU A 65 -12.75 -6.41 15.05
N ARG A 66 -11.80 -5.54 14.77
CA ARG A 66 -11.86 -4.57 13.66
C ARG A 66 -10.48 -4.38 13.05
N GLY A 67 -10.44 -3.88 11.83
CA GLY A 67 -9.21 -3.48 11.16
C GLY A 67 -9.42 -3.23 9.68
N VAL A 68 -8.34 -3.31 8.91
CA VAL A 68 -8.36 -3.25 7.44
C VAL A 68 -7.76 -4.53 6.90
N CYS A 69 -8.37 -5.11 5.88
CA CYS A 69 -7.82 -6.21 5.09
C CYS A 69 -7.43 -5.69 3.69
N TRP A 70 -6.38 -6.26 3.11
CA TRP A 70 -5.86 -5.83 1.80
C TRP A 70 -5.29 -6.99 0.98
N GLY A 71 -5.19 -6.78 -0.34
CA GLY A 71 -4.62 -7.73 -1.27
C GLY A 71 -4.43 -7.15 -2.67
N THR A 72 -3.77 -7.87 -3.56
CA THR A 72 -3.55 -7.47 -4.96
C THR A 72 -4.73 -7.84 -5.89
N ALA A 73 -5.72 -8.56 -5.35
CA ALA A 73 -6.98 -8.85 -6.00
C ALA A 73 -8.12 -8.10 -5.30
N SER A 74 -9.14 -7.71 -6.07
CA SER A 74 -10.36 -7.09 -5.55
C SER A 74 -11.09 -8.02 -4.58
N GLY A 75 -11.78 -7.43 -3.62
CA GLY A 75 -12.53 -8.12 -2.58
C GLY A 75 -11.65 -8.78 -1.52
N PRO A 76 -10.62 -8.11 -0.96
CA PRO A 76 -9.85 -8.69 0.14
C PRO A 76 -10.78 -9.00 1.33
N THR A 77 -10.44 -10.06 2.05
CA THR A 77 -11.19 -10.52 3.23
C THR A 77 -10.24 -10.78 4.39
N ILE A 78 -10.79 -11.03 5.58
CA ILE A 78 -10.00 -11.30 6.79
C ILE A 78 -9.17 -12.59 6.76
N THR A 79 -9.28 -13.41 5.71
CA THR A 79 -8.45 -14.61 5.52
C THR A 79 -7.07 -14.29 4.93
N GLY A 80 -6.90 -13.11 4.33
CA GLY A 80 -5.64 -12.63 3.76
C GLY A 80 -4.89 -11.70 4.71
N SER A 81 -4.14 -10.76 4.13
CA SER A 81 -3.47 -9.72 4.89
C SER A 81 -4.48 -8.81 5.58
N LYS A 82 -4.31 -8.61 6.89
CA LYS A 82 -5.16 -7.71 7.69
C LYS A 82 -4.44 -7.14 8.91
N THR A 83 -4.96 -6.04 9.43
CA THR A 83 -4.63 -5.52 10.76
C THR A 83 -5.58 -6.06 11.84
N SER A 84 -5.24 -5.79 13.10
CA SER A 84 -6.10 -6.02 14.26
C SER A 84 -6.05 -4.78 15.15
N ASP A 85 -7.06 -3.92 15.04
CA ASP A 85 -7.10 -2.57 15.61
C ASP A 85 -8.08 -2.47 16.80
N GLY A 86 -8.29 -3.60 17.47
CA GLY A 86 -9.02 -3.72 18.73
C GLY A 86 -10.51 -4.01 18.58
N THR A 87 -11.30 -3.48 19.51
CA THR A 87 -12.73 -3.75 19.70
C THR A 87 -13.52 -2.45 19.86
N GLY A 88 -14.84 -2.56 19.93
CA GLY A 88 -15.75 -1.42 20.11
C GLY A 88 -16.03 -0.60 18.84
N THR A 89 -16.96 0.34 18.97
CA THR A 89 -17.36 1.27 17.90
C THR A 89 -16.42 2.47 17.78
N GLY A 90 -16.69 3.33 16.81
CA GLY A 90 -15.93 4.55 16.55
C GLY A 90 -14.89 4.39 15.44
N SER A 91 -14.10 5.44 15.27
CA SER A 91 -13.06 5.51 14.24
C SER A 91 -11.78 4.81 14.69
N PHE A 92 -11.08 4.22 13.73
CA PHE A 92 -9.77 3.61 13.92
C PHE A 92 -8.89 3.85 12.70
N THR A 93 -7.58 3.78 12.93
CA THR A 93 -6.53 3.89 11.90
C THR A 93 -5.73 2.61 11.87
N SER A 94 -5.34 2.17 10.67
CA SER A 94 -4.63 0.92 10.42
C SER A 94 -3.35 1.21 9.64
N ASN A 95 -2.23 0.61 10.07
CA ASN A 95 -0.97 0.62 9.34
C ASN A 95 -0.86 -0.67 8.50
N LEU A 96 -0.98 -0.54 7.19
CA LEU A 96 -0.81 -1.63 6.23
C LEU A 96 0.70 -1.76 5.97
N THR A 97 1.28 -2.92 6.28
CA THR A 97 2.74 -3.16 6.16
C THR A 97 3.01 -4.40 5.31
N GLY A 98 4.28 -4.57 4.90
CA GLY A 98 4.69 -5.70 4.07
C GLY A 98 4.14 -5.60 2.65
N LEU A 99 3.90 -4.38 2.17
CA LEU A 99 3.50 -4.14 0.79
C LEU A 99 4.71 -4.26 -0.13
N LEU A 100 4.46 -4.65 -1.38
CA LEU A 100 5.48 -4.60 -2.42
C LEU A 100 5.53 -3.20 -3.05
N PRO A 101 6.72 -2.71 -3.42
CA PRO A 101 6.85 -1.46 -4.17
C PRO A 101 6.10 -1.50 -5.50
N PHE A 102 5.65 -0.32 -5.97
CA PHE A 102 4.99 -0.13 -7.26
C PHE A 102 3.87 -1.15 -7.56
N THR A 103 3.12 -1.52 -6.54
CA THR A 103 2.10 -2.57 -6.62
C THR A 103 0.73 -2.01 -6.28
N THR A 104 -0.26 -2.30 -7.11
CA THR A 104 -1.65 -1.93 -6.85
C THR A 104 -2.28 -2.87 -5.84
N TYR A 105 -2.90 -2.29 -4.81
CA TYR A 105 -3.62 -2.97 -3.75
C TYR A 105 -5.06 -2.50 -3.66
N TYR A 106 -5.92 -3.41 -3.22
CA TYR A 106 -7.30 -3.20 -2.82
C TYR A 106 -7.36 -3.35 -1.30
N ALA A 107 -8.06 -2.45 -0.60
CA ALA A 107 -8.21 -2.49 0.85
C ALA A 107 -9.66 -2.25 1.27
N ARG A 108 -10.06 -2.89 2.38
CA ARG A 108 -11.41 -2.79 2.96
C ARG A 108 -11.31 -2.81 4.48
N ALA A 109 -11.95 -1.85 5.14
CA ALA A 109 -12.17 -1.96 6.59
C ALA A 109 -13.09 -3.17 6.87
N PHE A 110 -12.88 -3.85 8.00
CA PHE A 110 -13.75 -4.90 8.48
C PHE A 110 -14.09 -4.71 9.96
N ALA A 111 -15.24 -5.26 10.37
CA ALA A 111 -15.64 -5.36 11.77
C ALA A 111 -16.40 -6.66 12.01
N THR A 112 -16.12 -7.34 13.12
CA THR A 112 -16.72 -8.61 13.49
C THR A 112 -17.47 -8.45 14.80
N ASN A 113 -18.71 -8.95 14.85
CA ASN A 113 -19.46 -9.19 16.07
C ASN A 113 -19.93 -10.66 16.12
N SER A 114 -20.76 -11.01 17.10
CA SER A 114 -21.28 -12.39 17.25
C SER A 114 -22.19 -12.86 16.09
N VAL A 115 -22.68 -11.95 15.25
CA VAL A 115 -23.50 -12.27 14.07
C VAL A 115 -22.62 -12.60 12.87
N GLY A 116 -21.49 -11.90 12.72
CA GLY A 116 -20.50 -12.16 11.68
C GLY A 116 -19.60 -10.96 11.41
N THR A 117 -18.93 -11.01 10.26
CA THR A 117 -18.02 -9.95 9.79
C THR A 117 -18.68 -9.14 8.68
N VAL A 118 -18.66 -7.82 8.82
CA VAL A 118 -19.00 -6.86 7.77
C VAL A 118 -17.73 -6.25 7.19
N TYR A 119 -17.80 -5.84 5.93
CA TYR A 119 -16.73 -5.13 5.23
C TYR A 119 -17.26 -3.79 4.73
N GLY A 120 -16.46 -2.75 4.86
CA GLY A 120 -16.75 -1.46 4.25
C GLY A 120 -16.53 -1.46 2.73
N ASP A 121 -16.65 -0.27 2.16
CA ASP A 121 -16.35 -0.02 0.75
C ASP A 121 -14.89 -0.33 0.42
N GLU A 122 -14.65 -0.74 -0.82
CA GLU A 122 -13.31 -1.01 -1.32
C GLU A 122 -12.64 0.27 -1.79
N VAL A 123 -11.39 0.45 -1.35
CA VAL A 123 -10.49 1.51 -1.81
C VAL A 123 -9.31 0.88 -2.52
N VAL A 124 -8.82 1.56 -3.56
CA VAL A 124 -7.70 1.10 -4.40
C VAL A 124 -6.56 2.12 -4.30
N PHE A 125 -5.34 1.63 -4.16
CA PHE A 125 -4.15 2.47 -4.13
C PHE A 125 -2.96 1.73 -4.76
N THR A 126 -1.91 2.46 -5.15
CA THR A 126 -0.67 1.89 -5.65
C THR A 126 0.48 2.43 -4.81
N THR A 127 1.31 1.55 -4.28
CA THR A 127 2.52 1.92 -3.53
C THR A 127 3.50 2.67 -4.43
N VAL A 128 4.35 3.50 -3.83
CA VAL A 128 5.40 4.19 -4.58
C VAL A 128 6.57 3.25 -4.90
N ASN A 129 7.48 3.66 -5.78
CA ASN A 129 8.74 2.94 -5.96
C ASN A 129 9.60 3.01 -4.68
N GLU A 130 10.38 1.97 -4.42
CA GLU A 130 11.44 2.03 -3.42
C GLU A 130 12.60 2.84 -4.01
N THR A 131 13.05 3.87 -3.28
CA THR A 131 14.08 4.81 -3.75
C THR A 131 15.21 4.92 -2.74
N GLY A 132 16.39 5.27 -3.21
CA GLY A 132 17.58 5.49 -2.40
C GLY A 132 18.52 6.50 -3.02
N THR A 133 19.75 6.53 -2.52
CA THR A 133 20.84 7.30 -3.10
C THR A 133 22.09 6.44 -3.19
N PHE A 134 22.95 6.78 -4.14
CA PHE A 134 24.25 6.15 -4.34
C PHE A 134 25.33 7.23 -4.43
N ASP A 135 26.32 7.17 -3.53
CA ASP A 135 27.46 8.08 -3.54
C ASP A 135 28.60 7.50 -4.39
N ASP A 136 28.89 8.12 -5.53
CA ASP A 136 30.03 7.77 -6.36
C ASP A 136 31.30 8.42 -5.80
N THR A 137 32.13 7.61 -5.15
CA THR A 137 33.38 8.08 -4.50
C THR A 137 34.46 8.50 -5.50
N ARG A 138 34.29 8.23 -6.80
CA ARG A 138 35.27 8.58 -7.84
C ARG A 138 35.25 10.06 -8.16
N ASP A 139 34.08 10.71 -8.04
CA ASP A 139 33.86 12.12 -8.33
C ASP A 139 33.07 12.87 -7.22
N ASN A 140 32.69 12.18 -6.15
CA ASN A 140 31.86 12.68 -5.04
C ASN A 140 30.49 13.20 -5.49
N ILE A 141 29.90 12.60 -6.51
CA ILE A 141 28.51 12.85 -6.91
C ILE A 141 27.58 11.85 -6.23
N THR A 142 26.48 12.34 -5.66
CA THR A 142 25.38 11.51 -5.15
C THR A 142 24.30 11.42 -6.21
N TYR A 143 23.95 10.20 -6.61
CA TYR A 143 22.89 9.93 -7.57
C TYR A 143 21.64 9.39 -6.85
N ALA A 144 20.46 9.79 -7.32
CA ALA A 144 19.21 9.15 -6.93
C ALA A 144 19.12 7.72 -7.51
N THR A 145 18.57 6.79 -6.73
CA THR A 145 18.35 5.41 -7.17
C THR A 145 16.91 4.96 -6.97
N VAL A 146 16.47 4.03 -7.81
CA VAL A 146 15.16 3.39 -7.76
C VAL A 146 15.32 1.88 -7.84
N LYS A 147 14.54 1.14 -7.06
CA LYS A 147 14.51 -0.32 -7.14
C LYS A 147 13.38 -0.78 -8.06
N LEU A 148 13.73 -1.55 -9.09
CA LEU A 148 12.79 -2.16 -10.02
C LEU A 148 13.02 -3.68 -10.00
N GLY A 149 12.01 -4.43 -9.54
CA GLY A 149 12.21 -5.85 -9.21
C GLY A 149 13.23 -6.03 -8.09
N ASP A 150 14.24 -6.86 -8.33
CA ASP A 150 15.33 -7.12 -7.38
C ASP A 150 16.56 -6.24 -7.59
N GLU A 151 16.56 -5.39 -8.62
CA GLU A 151 17.71 -4.58 -9.04
C GLU A 151 17.54 -3.10 -8.69
N TRP A 152 18.67 -2.47 -8.35
CA TRP A 152 18.76 -1.03 -8.15
C TRP A 152 19.25 -0.36 -9.43
N TRP A 153 18.62 0.76 -9.76
CA TRP A 153 18.90 1.55 -10.95
C TRP A 153 19.27 2.96 -10.51
N ILE A 154 20.29 3.55 -11.15
CA ILE A 154 20.50 4.98 -11.06
C ILE A 154 19.38 5.65 -11.86
N SER A 155 18.61 6.54 -11.23
CA SER A 155 17.45 7.20 -11.84
C SER A 155 17.80 8.55 -12.49
N GLU A 156 19.08 8.82 -12.63
CA GLU A 156 19.66 10.05 -13.19
C GLU A 156 20.76 9.67 -14.20
N ASN A 157 21.12 10.60 -15.08
CA ASN A 157 22.18 10.32 -16.05
C ASN A 157 23.55 10.33 -15.34
N LEU A 158 24.35 9.29 -15.58
CA LEU A 158 25.72 9.21 -15.08
C LEU A 158 26.56 10.40 -15.58
N ASN A 159 27.35 11.01 -14.70
CA ASN A 159 28.14 12.22 -14.98
C ASN A 159 29.63 12.07 -14.60
N PHE A 160 30.15 10.85 -14.68
CA PHE A 160 31.55 10.54 -14.38
C PHE A 160 32.48 10.91 -15.55
N PHE A 161 33.53 11.70 -15.32
CA PHE A 161 34.48 12.10 -16.37
C PHE A 161 35.50 11.00 -16.69
N VAL A 162 35.58 10.60 -17.95
CA VAL A 162 36.63 9.73 -18.51
C VAL A 162 37.10 10.23 -19.88
N ASN A 163 38.27 9.76 -20.35
CA ASN A 163 38.68 10.01 -21.73
C ASN A 163 37.66 9.36 -22.70
N GLY A 164 37.20 10.12 -23.69
CA GLY A 164 36.09 9.69 -24.56
C GLY A 164 34.69 9.93 -23.97
N SER A 165 34.58 10.65 -22.85
CA SER A 165 33.34 11.30 -22.42
C SER A 165 33.32 12.78 -22.85
N GLY A 166 32.14 13.32 -23.15
CA GLY A 166 31.95 14.69 -23.59
C GLY A 166 30.70 15.34 -22.98
N ASP A 167 30.69 16.67 -22.96
CA ASP A 167 29.58 17.49 -22.46
C ASP A 167 28.61 17.77 -23.64
N TYR A 168 27.59 16.91 -23.82
CA TYR A 168 26.47 17.04 -24.79
C TYR A 168 26.85 17.35 -26.27
N TYR A 169 25.86 17.43 -27.17
CA TYR A 169 26.01 17.74 -28.59
C TYR A 169 26.44 19.22 -28.76
N ASP A 170 27.53 19.48 -29.50
CA ASP A 170 28.06 20.81 -29.87
C ASP A 170 28.89 21.58 -28.81
N ASP A 171 29.52 20.89 -27.83
CA ASP A 171 30.57 21.46 -26.94
C ASP A 171 30.12 22.67 -26.09
N ASP A 172 28.81 22.82 -25.86
CA ASP A 172 28.26 23.96 -25.13
C ASP A 172 28.15 23.66 -23.63
N SER A 173 29.19 24.03 -22.89
CA SER A 173 29.24 24.31 -21.44
C SER A 173 29.08 23.17 -20.43
N THR A 174 29.92 23.24 -19.39
CA THR A 174 29.87 22.42 -18.17
C THR A 174 28.60 22.57 -17.35
N GLN A 175 27.74 23.55 -17.67
CA GLN A 175 26.49 23.82 -16.97
C GLN A 175 25.42 22.76 -17.27
N TYR A 176 25.36 22.24 -18.50
CA TYR A 176 24.35 21.25 -18.90
C TYR A 176 24.71 19.81 -18.52
N ALA A 177 25.99 19.53 -18.25
CA ALA A 177 26.41 18.23 -17.73
C ALA A 177 25.76 17.92 -16.36
N ALA A 178 25.49 18.96 -15.55
CA ALA A 178 24.79 18.80 -14.28
C ALA A 178 23.31 18.40 -14.47
N ASP A 179 22.65 18.87 -15.52
CA ASP A 179 21.22 18.64 -15.78
C ASP A 179 20.96 17.37 -16.61
N TYR A 180 21.87 17.02 -17.51
CA TYR A 180 21.68 15.96 -18.50
C TYR A 180 22.75 14.87 -18.46
N GLY A 181 23.73 14.96 -17.57
CA GLY A 181 24.85 14.01 -17.49
C GLY A 181 25.83 14.14 -18.65
N ARG A 182 26.74 13.15 -18.78
CA ARG A 182 27.75 13.09 -19.84
C ARG A 182 27.34 12.16 -20.96
N LEU A 183 27.81 12.47 -22.18
CA LEU A 183 27.79 11.52 -23.28
C LEU A 183 29.07 10.69 -23.24
N TYR A 184 28.94 9.40 -23.48
CA TYR A 184 30.06 8.47 -23.53
C TYR A 184 30.16 7.88 -24.93
N THR A 185 31.35 7.92 -25.51
CA THR A 185 31.67 7.03 -26.63
C THR A 185 31.49 5.57 -26.19
N TRP A 186 31.17 4.69 -27.13
CA TRP A 186 31.01 3.26 -26.83
C TRP A 186 32.23 2.66 -26.11
N GLU A 187 33.43 3.03 -26.55
CA GLU A 187 34.69 2.59 -25.93
C GLU A 187 34.85 3.11 -24.50
N ALA A 188 34.50 4.37 -24.24
CA ALA A 188 34.53 4.95 -22.90
C ALA A 188 33.48 4.31 -21.99
N ALA A 189 32.27 4.06 -22.50
CA ALA A 189 31.17 3.46 -21.77
C ALA A 189 31.50 2.02 -21.31
N LEU A 190 32.18 1.25 -22.16
CA LEU A 190 32.52 -0.15 -21.89
C LEU A 190 33.88 -0.37 -21.23
N ASP A 191 34.68 0.69 -21.05
CA ASP A 191 36.06 0.61 -20.55
C ASP A 191 36.86 -0.53 -21.22
N THR A 192 36.97 -0.48 -22.55
CA THR A 192 37.68 -1.45 -23.41
C THR A 192 37.06 -2.85 -23.55
N ALA A 193 35.89 -3.14 -22.98
CA ALA A 193 35.24 -4.43 -23.19
C ALA A 193 34.83 -4.62 -24.68
N PRO A 194 35.05 -5.81 -25.28
CA PRO A 194 34.72 -6.05 -26.68
C PRO A 194 33.20 -6.02 -26.91
N SER A 195 32.76 -5.37 -27.98
CA SER A 195 31.33 -5.33 -28.36
C SER A 195 30.81 -6.73 -28.72
N SER A 196 29.71 -7.15 -28.09
CA SER A 196 29.00 -8.39 -28.42
C SER A 196 27.50 -8.24 -28.16
N ASN A 197 26.68 -9.20 -28.60
CA ASN A 197 25.23 -9.20 -28.36
C ASN A 197 24.83 -9.42 -26.89
N THR A 198 25.79 -9.76 -26.01
CA THR A 198 25.56 -9.91 -24.56
C THR A 198 26.12 -8.75 -23.75
N VAL A 199 26.92 -7.89 -24.37
CA VAL A 199 27.45 -6.66 -23.78
C VAL A 199 26.44 -5.54 -24.05
N PRO A 200 26.07 -4.75 -23.04
CA PRO A 200 26.80 -4.54 -21.79
C PRO A 200 26.32 -5.29 -20.54
N SER A 201 25.40 -6.26 -20.62
CA SER A 201 24.88 -6.93 -19.41
C SER A 201 26.01 -7.53 -18.56
N GLY A 202 26.04 -7.17 -17.28
CA GLY A 202 27.10 -7.54 -16.32
C GLY A 202 28.48 -6.92 -16.57
N THR A 203 28.64 -6.03 -17.55
CA THR A 203 29.91 -5.33 -17.83
C THR A 203 29.92 -3.99 -17.12
N GLN A 204 30.75 -3.86 -16.08
CA GLN A 204 30.86 -2.63 -15.30
C GLN A 204 31.11 -1.40 -16.21
N GLY A 205 32.11 -1.46 -17.08
CA GLY A 205 32.46 -0.34 -17.94
C GLY A 205 32.74 0.93 -17.13
N VAL A 206 32.19 2.07 -17.59
CA VAL A 206 32.30 3.37 -16.91
C VAL A 206 31.51 3.46 -15.60
N CYS A 207 30.61 2.52 -15.35
CA CYS A 207 29.78 2.53 -14.15
C CYS A 207 30.63 2.34 -12.86
N PRO A 208 30.14 2.84 -11.71
CA PRO A 208 30.79 2.63 -10.43
C PRO A 208 30.93 1.15 -10.09
N THR A 209 31.85 0.80 -9.20
CA THR A 209 32.03 -0.59 -8.76
C THR A 209 30.72 -1.17 -8.22
N GLY A 210 30.32 -2.33 -8.74
CA GLY A 210 29.05 -2.98 -8.40
C GLY A 210 27.86 -2.55 -9.26
N TRP A 211 28.05 -1.62 -10.18
CA TRP A 211 27.07 -1.19 -11.18
C TRP A 211 27.55 -1.55 -12.58
N HIS A 212 26.62 -1.69 -13.51
CA HIS A 212 26.92 -1.92 -14.93
C HIS A 212 25.89 -1.24 -15.82
N ILE A 213 26.23 -1.10 -17.10
CA ILE A 213 25.29 -0.58 -18.08
C ILE A 213 24.27 -1.68 -18.39
N PRO A 214 22.96 -1.40 -18.29
CA PRO A 214 21.92 -2.40 -18.51
C PRO A 214 21.98 -2.96 -19.94
N GLY A 215 21.97 -4.27 -20.08
CA GLY A 215 21.93 -4.98 -21.37
C GLY A 215 20.56 -5.58 -21.67
N GLN A 216 20.41 -6.20 -22.85
CA GLN A 216 19.11 -6.69 -23.37
C GLN A 216 18.31 -7.65 -22.48
N ALA A 217 18.98 -8.32 -21.56
CA ALA A 217 18.34 -9.25 -20.65
C ALA A 217 17.69 -8.59 -19.42
N GLU A 218 17.93 -7.29 -19.19
CA GLU A 218 17.59 -6.58 -17.95
C GLU A 218 16.43 -5.57 -18.14
N TRP A 219 15.78 -5.56 -19.31
CA TRP A 219 14.60 -4.75 -19.63
C TRP A 219 13.36 -5.58 -19.96
#